data_AF-A0A357JDA1-F1
#
_entry.id   AF-A0A357JDA1-F1
#
_cell.length_a   1.000
_cell.length_b   1.000
_cell.length_c   1.000
_cell.angle_alpha   90.00
_cell.angle_beta   90.00
_cell.angle_gamma   90.00
#
_symmetry.space_group_name_H-M   'P 1'
#
loop_
_entity.id
_entity.type
_entity.pdbx_description
1 polymer ?
#
loop_
_entity_poly.entity_id
_entity_poly.type
_entity_poly.pdbx_seq_one_letter_code
_entity_poly.pdbx_strand_id
1 'polypeptide(L)'
;VSIAGIMGLKNVEVTNETKNIVMEAATFYGPRIRKTSSRLGLSSDSSIRFIKGIDKDNLKKVLIIASNLVKDIANAQKISESIVFDTIDHQRKEIECSIQYINNRLGTNFDKITILDTLKTLYFDIKEIDDNKFIAIVPDFRIDVEGKADLSEEVIRYLGFDNVKSALPLMETTIGQRSLEDNKLNVIRDYL
;
A
#
# COMPACT_ATOMS: atom_id res chain seq x y z
N VAL A 1 -8.44 26.71 -3.18
CA VAL A 1 -9.70 26.11 -2.65
C VAL A 1 -10.14 25.02 -3.61
N SER A 2 -10.33 23.80 -3.13
CA SER A 2 -10.54 22.62 -3.97
C SER A 2 -11.44 21.61 -3.27
N ILE A 3 -11.92 20.62 -4.01
CA ILE A 3 -12.31 19.35 -3.40
C ILE A 3 -11.00 18.61 -3.12
N ALA A 4 -10.62 18.59 -1.84
CA ALA A 4 -9.32 18.10 -1.36
C ALA A 4 -8.94 16.76 -2.00
N GLY A 5 -7.76 16.73 -2.64
CA GLY A 5 -7.21 15.55 -3.31
C GLY A 5 -8.03 15.01 -4.50
N ILE A 6 -8.99 15.78 -5.03
CA ILE A 6 -9.83 15.35 -6.16
C ILE A 6 -9.78 16.35 -7.30
N MET A 7 -10.23 17.59 -7.09
CA MET A 7 -10.37 18.57 -8.17
C MET A 7 -10.26 20.00 -7.66
N GLY A 8 -9.53 20.85 -8.38
CA GLY A 8 -9.54 22.29 -8.17
C GLY A 8 -10.87 22.93 -8.57
N LEU A 9 -11.24 24.02 -7.91
CA LEU A 9 -12.39 24.82 -8.33
C LEU A 9 -11.97 25.79 -9.44
N LYS A 10 -12.87 26.09 -10.38
CA LYS A 10 -12.62 27.00 -11.50
C LYS A 10 -12.17 28.40 -11.08
N ASN A 11 -12.68 28.91 -9.95
CA ASN A 11 -12.37 30.25 -9.46
C ASN A 11 -10.98 30.38 -8.81
N VAL A 12 -10.25 29.29 -8.62
CA VAL A 12 -8.86 29.30 -8.10
C VAL A 12 -7.85 28.77 -9.11
N GLU A 13 -8.27 28.61 -10.36
CA GLU A 13 -7.42 28.16 -11.46
C GLU A 13 -6.33 29.20 -11.74
N VAL A 14 -5.14 28.72 -12.11
CA VAL A 14 -4.06 29.57 -12.61
C VAL A 14 -4.41 30.01 -14.03
N THR A 15 -4.39 31.31 -14.28
CA THR A 15 -4.69 31.92 -15.59
C THR A 15 -3.48 32.65 -16.12
N ASN A 16 -3.57 33.15 -17.36
CA ASN A 16 -2.52 33.98 -17.96
C ASN A 16 -2.26 35.29 -17.19
N GLU A 17 -3.20 35.72 -16.34
CA GLU A 17 -3.09 36.94 -15.54
C GLU A 17 -2.50 36.67 -14.14
N THR A 18 -2.34 35.39 -13.76
CA THR A 18 -1.87 35.00 -12.43
C THR A 18 -0.40 35.37 -12.24
N LYS A 19 -0.12 36.19 -11.24
CA LYS A 19 1.24 36.64 -10.89
C LYS A 19 1.84 35.90 -9.70
N ASN A 20 0.99 35.42 -8.80
CA ASN A 20 1.38 34.76 -7.56
C ASN A 20 0.60 33.46 -7.43
N ILE A 21 1.28 32.40 -7.00
CA ILE A 21 0.68 31.09 -6.76
C ILE A 21 0.99 30.62 -5.35
N VAL A 22 0.13 29.75 -4.83
CA VAL A 22 0.37 28.99 -3.61
C VAL A 22 0.46 27.52 -4.01
N MET A 23 1.52 26.84 -3.60
CA MET A 23 1.70 25.42 -3.85
C MET A 23 1.27 24.62 -2.62
N GLU A 24 0.53 23.54 -2.86
CA GLU A 24 0.02 22.65 -1.82
C GLU A 24 0.60 21.24 -2.04
N ALA A 25 1.17 20.67 -0.99
CA ALA A 25 1.53 19.26 -0.92
C ALA A 25 0.95 18.70 0.36
N ALA A 26 0.06 17.72 0.25
CA ALA A 26 -0.70 17.17 1.36
C ALA A 26 -0.93 15.67 1.18
N THR A 27 -1.20 14.97 2.28
CA THR A 27 -1.73 13.60 2.27
C THR A 27 -3.19 13.62 2.72
N PHE A 28 -3.99 12.71 2.17
CA PHE A 28 -5.40 12.59 2.53
C PHE A 28 -5.75 11.15 2.87
N TYR A 29 -6.75 10.97 3.72
CA TYR A 29 -7.26 9.63 4.05
C TYR A 29 -8.02 9.03 2.86
N GLY A 30 -7.38 8.08 2.16
CA GLY A 30 -7.86 7.47 0.92
C GLY A 30 -9.32 7.03 0.91
N PRO A 31 -9.84 6.38 1.97
CA PRO A 31 -11.26 5.98 2.01
C PRO A 31 -12.25 7.16 1.92
N ARG A 32 -11.90 8.35 2.46
CA ARG A 32 -12.74 9.56 2.32
C ARG A 32 -12.69 10.11 0.90
N ILE A 33 -11.51 10.09 0.27
CA ILE A 33 -11.33 10.47 -1.13
C ILE A 33 -12.16 9.56 -2.04
N ARG A 34 -12.08 8.23 -1.86
CA ARG A 34 -12.85 7.23 -2.62
C ARG A 34 -14.35 7.49 -2.53
N LYS A 35 -14.88 7.67 -1.31
CA LYS A 35 -16.30 7.95 -1.09
C LYS A 35 -16.75 9.23 -1.80
N THR A 36 -15.95 10.28 -1.73
CA THR A 36 -16.28 11.58 -2.31
C THR A 36 -16.18 11.56 -3.83
N SER A 37 -15.10 11.01 -4.38
CA SER A 37 -14.87 10.82 -5.82
C SER A 37 -16.01 10.01 -6.45
N SER A 38 -16.37 8.88 -5.85
CA SER A 38 -17.47 8.03 -6.33
C SER A 38 -18.83 8.73 -6.26
N ARG A 39 -19.12 9.43 -5.15
CA ARG A 39 -20.39 10.16 -4.98
C ARG A 39 -20.56 11.28 -6.01
N LEU A 40 -19.48 11.96 -6.38
CA LEU A 40 -19.51 13.07 -7.33
C LEU A 40 -19.33 12.61 -8.78
N GLY A 41 -19.00 11.35 -9.02
CA GLY A 41 -18.65 10.84 -10.35
C GLY A 41 -17.38 11.49 -10.93
N LEU A 42 -16.47 11.96 -10.07
CA LEU A 42 -15.25 12.66 -10.47
C LEU A 42 -14.03 11.79 -10.19
N SER A 43 -13.31 11.40 -11.24
CA SER A 43 -12.04 10.67 -11.15
C SER A 43 -10.94 11.49 -11.81
N SER A 44 -9.92 11.83 -11.04
CA SER A 44 -8.69 12.49 -11.48
C SER A 44 -7.47 11.66 -11.10
N ASP A 45 -6.32 11.92 -11.76
CA ASP A 45 -5.04 11.29 -11.41
C ASP A 45 -4.69 11.50 -9.92
N SER A 46 -5.00 12.68 -9.40
CA SER A 46 -4.84 13.02 -7.99
C SER A 46 -5.68 12.10 -7.10
N SER A 47 -6.98 11.98 -7.39
CA SER A 47 -7.89 11.14 -6.59
C SER A 47 -7.47 9.67 -6.61
N ILE A 48 -7.05 9.14 -7.76
CA ILE A 48 -6.63 7.73 -7.89
C ILE A 48 -5.40 7.46 -7.02
N ARG A 49 -4.42 8.38 -7.01
CA ARG A 49 -3.21 8.26 -6.18
C ARG A 49 -3.56 8.35 -4.70
N PHE A 50 -4.36 9.33 -4.30
CA PHE A 50 -4.75 9.48 -2.89
C PHE A 50 -5.62 8.33 -2.36
N ILE A 51 -6.42 7.68 -3.21
CA ILE A 51 -7.18 6.48 -2.83
C ILE A 51 -6.25 5.32 -2.50
N LYS A 52 -5.21 5.11 -3.32
CA LYS A 52 -4.19 4.08 -3.07
C LYS A 52 -3.33 4.44 -1.86
N GLY A 53 -3.09 5.73 -1.66
CA GLY A 53 -2.20 6.30 -0.66
C GLY A 53 -0.88 6.72 -1.28
N ILE A 54 -0.21 7.67 -0.63
CA ILE A 54 1.08 8.21 -1.05
C ILE A 54 2.02 8.27 0.15
N ASP A 55 3.31 8.30 -0.14
CA ASP A 55 4.37 8.52 0.85
C ASP A 55 4.16 9.87 1.56
N LYS A 56 3.90 9.80 2.87
CA LYS A 56 3.64 10.95 3.73
C LYS A 56 4.90 11.70 4.12
N ASP A 57 6.06 11.03 4.12
CA ASP A 57 7.33 11.57 4.57
C ASP A 57 8.03 12.40 3.49
N ASN A 58 7.62 12.23 2.23
CA ASN A 58 8.25 12.88 1.08
C ASN A 58 7.62 14.23 0.69
N LEU A 59 6.55 14.67 1.36
CA LEU A 59 5.80 15.87 1.00
C LEU A 59 6.67 17.13 0.90
N LYS A 60 7.53 17.36 1.91
CA LYS A 60 8.41 18.54 1.95
C LYS A 60 9.40 18.54 0.80
N LYS A 61 10.01 17.39 0.51
CA LYS A 61 10.98 17.25 -0.59
C LYS A 61 10.30 17.47 -1.95
N VAL A 62 9.11 16.91 -2.15
CA VAL A 62 8.32 17.13 -3.37
C VAL A 62 7.98 18.61 -3.55
N LEU A 63 7.56 19.30 -2.48
CA LEU A 63 7.23 20.73 -2.52
C LEU A 63 8.44 21.60 -2.89
N ILE A 64 9.63 21.27 -2.35
CA ILE A 64 10.89 21.97 -2.69
C ILE A 64 11.23 21.77 -4.17
N ILE A 65 11.17 20.53 -4.66
CA ILE A 65 11.43 20.22 -6.07
C ILE A 65 10.45 20.98 -6.97
N ALA A 66 9.17 20.95 -6.66
CA ALA A 66 8.14 21.63 -7.44
C ALA A 66 8.33 23.16 -7.44
N SER A 67 8.64 23.75 -6.29
CA SER A 67 8.93 25.19 -6.17
C SER A 67 10.14 25.60 -6.99
N ASN A 68 11.21 24.80 -6.99
CA ASN A 68 12.40 25.05 -7.79
C ASN A 68 12.11 24.94 -9.30
N LEU A 69 11.32 23.94 -9.72
CA LEU A 69 10.91 23.82 -11.13
C LEU A 69 10.09 25.02 -11.59
N VAL A 70 9.18 25.53 -10.75
CA VAL A 70 8.42 26.76 -11.08
C VAL A 70 9.35 27.96 -11.19
N LYS A 71 10.35 28.08 -10.32
CA LYS A 71 11.37 29.13 -10.43
C LYS A 71 12.11 29.06 -11.75
N ASP A 72 12.55 27.87 -12.15
CA ASP A 72 13.36 27.69 -13.36
C ASP A 72 12.54 27.86 -14.66
N ILE A 73 11.30 27.37 -14.67
CA ILE A 73 10.46 27.36 -15.89
C ILE A 73 9.66 28.66 -16.04
N ALA A 74 9.12 29.19 -14.94
CA ALA A 74 8.25 30.37 -14.95
C ALA A 74 8.95 31.64 -14.46
N ASN A 75 10.27 31.60 -14.25
CA ASN A 75 11.09 32.72 -13.77
C ASN A 75 10.54 33.34 -12.47
N ALA A 76 10.02 32.50 -11.55
CA ALA A 76 9.48 32.99 -10.29
C ALA A 76 10.57 33.67 -9.45
N GLN A 77 10.34 34.91 -9.05
CA GLN A 77 11.38 35.75 -8.43
C GLN A 77 11.61 35.44 -6.95
N LYS A 78 10.56 34.97 -6.24
CA LYS A 78 10.59 34.74 -4.80
C LYS A 78 9.87 33.45 -4.45
N ILE A 79 10.52 32.64 -3.63
CA ILE A 79 9.93 31.47 -2.97
C ILE A 79 9.89 31.81 -1.48
N SER A 80 8.69 31.85 -0.91
CA SER A 80 8.50 32.02 0.53
C SER A 80 8.77 30.70 1.27
N GLU A 81 9.02 30.77 2.57
CA GLU A 81 9.12 29.56 3.40
C GLU A 81 7.80 28.76 3.40
N SER A 82 7.92 27.43 3.49
CA SER A 82 6.78 26.53 3.57
C SER A 82 6.20 26.53 4.99
N ILE A 83 4.87 26.67 5.08
CA ILE A 83 4.14 26.42 6.33
C ILE A 83 3.74 24.95 6.36
N VAL A 84 4.03 24.26 7.46
CA VAL A 84 3.73 22.83 7.65
C VAL A 84 2.79 22.65 8.81
N PHE A 85 1.73 21.87 8.59
CA PHE A 85 0.86 21.35 9.63
C PHE A 85 0.84 19.83 9.51
N ASP A 86 1.27 19.15 10.57
CA ASP A 86 1.40 17.69 10.58
C ASP A 86 0.96 17.12 11.92
N THR A 87 0.11 16.10 11.87
CA THR A 87 -0.39 15.36 13.03
C THR A 87 -0.30 13.85 12.81
N ILE A 88 0.39 13.42 11.75
CA ILE A 88 0.49 12.02 11.38
C ILE A 88 1.62 11.38 12.20
N ASP A 89 1.46 10.11 12.52
CA ASP A 89 2.55 9.33 13.11
C ASP A 89 3.53 8.92 12.00
N HIS A 90 4.81 9.29 12.14
CA HIS A 90 5.89 8.99 11.20
C HIS A 90 6.78 7.82 11.66
N GLN A 91 6.37 7.06 12.68
CA GLN A 91 7.09 5.86 13.06
C GLN A 91 7.07 4.83 11.93
N ARG A 92 8.28 4.36 11.58
CA ARG A 92 8.45 3.24 10.67
C ARG A 92 7.88 1.98 11.30
N LYS A 93 7.11 1.24 10.52
CA LYS A 93 6.54 -0.03 11.00
C LYS A 93 7.64 -1.05 11.14
N GLU A 94 7.69 -1.70 12.29
CA GLU A 94 8.59 -2.81 12.57
C GLU A 94 7.77 -4.11 12.65
N ILE A 95 8.11 -5.08 11.81
CA ILE A 95 7.42 -6.38 11.74
C ILE A 95 8.39 -7.48 12.16
N GLU A 96 8.16 -8.05 13.33
CA GLU A 96 8.90 -9.24 13.77
C GLU A 96 8.44 -10.48 12.99
N CYS A 97 9.35 -11.14 12.29
CA CYS A 97 9.07 -12.31 11.48
C CYS A 97 10.16 -13.39 11.68
N SER A 98 9.89 -14.58 11.17
CA SER A 98 10.87 -15.67 11.16
C SER A 98 10.99 -16.32 9.78
N ILE A 99 12.17 -16.87 9.52
CA ILE A 99 12.47 -17.66 8.32
C ILE A 99 11.50 -18.84 8.22
N GLN A 100 11.28 -19.54 9.33
CA GLN A 100 10.34 -20.66 9.41
C GLN A 100 8.89 -20.23 9.09
N TYR A 101 8.45 -19.05 9.55
CA TYR A 101 7.10 -18.58 9.25
C TYR A 101 6.90 -18.38 7.75
N ILE A 102 7.86 -17.73 7.07
CA ILE A 102 7.80 -17.46 5.63
C ILE A 102 7.76 -18.78 4.85
N ASN A 103 8.68 -19.70 5.14
CA ASN A 103 8.73 -21.00 4.48
C ASN A 103 7.47 -21.85 4.73
N ASN A 104 6.96 -21.88 5.96
CA ASN A 104 5.73 -22.60 6.28
C ASN A 104 4.51 -22.02 5.55
N ARG A 105 4.43 -20.69 5.45
CA ARG A 105 3.32 -20.01 4.75
C ARG A 105 3.36 -20.25 3.25
N LEU A 106 4.55 -20.27 2.65
CA LEU A 106 4.76 -20.42 1.21
C LEU A 106 4.85 -21.89 0.76
N GLY A 107 5.07 -22.83 1.69
CA GLY A 107 5.36 -24.23 1.34
C GLY A 107 6.73 -24.39 0.67
N THR A 108 7.68 -23.51 1.00
CA THR A 108 9.03 -23.44 0.41
C THR A 108 10.12 -23.81 1.42
N ASN A 109 11.37 -23.85 0.97
CA ASN A 109 12.53 -24.08 1.83
C ASN A 109 13.70 -23.15 1.44
N PHE A 110 13.41 -21.85 1.35
CA PHE A 110 14.44 -20.85 1.11
C PHE A 110 15.33 -20.70 2.33
N ASP A 111 16.63 -20.54 2.10
CA ASP A 111 17.59 -20.29 3.17
C ASP A 111 17.47 -18.85 3.71
N LYS A 112 18.00 -18.65 4.92
CA LYS A 112 17.98 -17.36 5.60
C LYS A 112 18.54 -16.23 4.74
N ILE A 113 19.67 -16.46 4.08
CA ILE A 113 20.39 -15.44 3.31
C ILE A 113 19.50 -14.98 2.14
N THR A 114 18.95 -15.91 1.37
CA THR A 114 18.04 -15.59 0.25
C THR A 114 16.84 -14.74 0.69
N ILE A 115 16.20 -15.08 1.81
CA ILE A 115 15.04 -14.33 2.31
C ILE A 115 15.46 -12.92 2.73
N LEU A 116 16.52 -12.78 3.51
CA LEU A 116 16.95 -11.47 4.02
C LEU A 116 17.47 -10.56 2.90
N ASP A 117 18.22 -11.10 1.93
CA ASP A 117 18.73 -10.34 0.79
C ASP A 117 17.61 -9.90 -0.15
N THR A 118 16.57 -10.73 -0.30
CA THR A 118 15.35 -10.34 -1.05
C THR A 118 14.68 -9.13 -0.40
N LEU A 119 14.45 -9.17 0.91
CA LEU A 119 13.83 -8.06 1.62
C LEU A 119 14.72 -6.80 1.61
N LYS A 120 16.04 -6.92 1.76
CA LYS A 120 16.97 -5.79 1.62
C LYS A 120 16.94 -5.18 0.22
N THR A 121 16.87 -6.00 -0.83
CA THR A 121 16.74 -5.54 -2.22
C THR A 121 15.45 -4.75 -2.43
N LEU A 122 14.40 -5.10 -1.69
CA LEU A 122 13.13 -4.40 -1.65
C LEU A 122 13.09 -3.22 -0.64
N TYR A 123 14.27 -2.75 -0.21
CA TYR A 123 14.48 -1.59 0.67
C TYR A 123 13.98 -1.74 2.11
N PHE A 124 13.78 -2.97 2.60
CA PHE A 124 13.53 -3.19 4.02
C PHE A 124 14.85 -3.14 4.79
N ASP A 125 14.89 -2.36 5.88
CA ASP A 125 15.99 -2.47 6.84
C ASP A 125 15.74 -3.71 7.71
N ILE A 126 16.73 -4.60 7.81
CA ILE A 126 16.61 -5.86 8.56
C ILE A 126 17.47 -5.79 9.81
N LYS A 127 16.84 -6.02 10.98
CA LYS A 127 17.54 -6.28 12.24
C LYS A 127 17.43 -7.76 12.57
N GLU A 128 18.52 -8.50 12.48
CA GLU A 128 18.55 -9.91 12.86
C GLU A 128 18.51 -10.04 14.39
N ILE A 129 17.67 -10.95 14.90
CA ILE A 129 17.60 -11.28 16.33
C ILE A 129 18.39 -12.56 16.60
N ASP A 130 18.17 -13.60 15.79
CA ASP A 130 18.84 -14.89 15.88
C ASP A 130 18.90 -15.59 14.49
N ASP A 131 19.20 -16.89 14.45
CA ASP A 131 19.29 -17.66 13.21
C ASP A 131 17.94 -17.85 12.49
N ASN A 132 16.82 -17.65 13.17
CA ASN A 132 15.48 -17.82 12.63
C ASN A 132 14.65 -16.53 12.65
N LYS A 133 14.89 -15.60 13.56
CA LYS A 133 14.06 -14.40 13.79
C LYS A 133 14.75 -13.12 13.36
N PHE A 134 13.95 -12.19 12.85
CA PHE A 134 14.38 -10.86 12.44
C PHE A 134 13.23 -9.85 12.58
N ILE A 135 13.57 -8.57 12.62
CA ILE A 135 12.64 -7.45 12.51
C ILE A 135 12.86 -6.80 11.15
N ALA A 136 11.81 -6.75 10.33
CA ALA A 136 11.78 -5.97 9.10
C ALA A 136 11.21 -4.59 9.38
N ILE A 137 11.99 -3.55 9.08
CA ILE A 137 11.55 -2.16 9.12
C ILE A 137 11.04 -1.81 7.73
N VAL A 138 9.76 -1.51 7.65
CA VAL A 138 9.07 -1.18 6.40
C VAL A 138 9.50 0.21 5.93
N PRO A 139 9.89 0.40 4.66
CA PRO A 139 10.21 1.73 4.14
C PRO A 139 8.95 2.59 4.01
N ASP A 140 9.09 3.92 4.18
CA ASP A 140 7.97 4.86 4.35
C ASP A 140 6.97 4.88 3.17
N PHE A 141 7.46 4.60 1.96
CA PHE A 141 6.63 4.56 0.76
C PHE A 141 5.80 3.27 0.62
N ARG A 142 6.04 2.24 1.45
CA ARG A 142 5.30 0.97 1.46
C ARG A 142 4.15 1.03 2.45
N ILE A 143 3.03 1.55 1.97
CA ILE A 143 1.77 1.67 2.70
C ILE A 143 0.94 0.38 2.72
N ASP A 144 1.30 -0.60 1.89
CA ASP A 144 0.61 -1.87 1.66
C ASP A 144 1.13 -3.00 2.57
N VAL A 145 2.19 -2.78 3.33
CA VAL A 145 2.82 -3.78 4.20
C VAL A 145 2.41 -3.52 5.66
N GLU A 146 1.70 -4.47 6.24
CA GLU A 146 1.12 -4.39 7.59
C GLU A 146 1.58 -5.54 8.50
N GLY A 147 1.96 -6.70 7.93
CA GLY A 147 2.32 -7.86 8.74
C GLY A 147 3.20 -8.90 8.06
N LYS A 148 3.43 -9.99 8.80
CA LYS A 148 4.32 -11.09 8.38
C LYS A 148 3.89 -11.75 7.07
N ALA A 149 2.57 -11.77 6.82
CA ALA A 149 1.99 -12.28 5.59
C ALA A 149 2.49 -11.52 4.36
N ASP A 150 2.53 -10.19 4.45
CA ASP A 150 2.96 -9.32 3.36
C ASP A 150 4.46 -9.47 3.12
N LEU A 151 5.27 -9.65 4.17
CA LEU A 151 6.69 -10.01 4.01
C LEU A 151 6.86 -11.33 3.25
N SER A 152 5.99 -12.31 3.48
CA SER A 152 6.04 -13.59 2.75
C SER A 152 5.64 -13.40 1.29
N GLU A 153 4.65 -12.55 1.02
CA GLU A 153 4.25 -12.16 -0.33
C GLU A 153 5.41 -11.49 -1.07
N GLU A 154 6.08 -10.52 -0.45
CA GLU A 154 7.21 -9.80 -1.04
C GLU A 154 8.36 -10.74 -1.42
N VAL A 155 8.65 -11.70 -0.55
CA VAL A 155 9.66 -12.73 -0.82
C VAL A 155 9.28 -13.57 -2.03
N ILE A 156 8.06 -14.11 -2.09
CA ILE A 156 7.67 -14.97 -3.22
C ILE A 156 7.44 -14.20 -4.51
N ARG A 157 6.98 -12.95 -4.42
CA ARG A 157 6.80 -12.04 -5.56
C ARG A 157 8.13 -11.75 -6.25
N TYR A 158 9.21 -11.66 -5.47
CA TYR A 158 10.56 -11.45 -5.99
C TYR A 158 11.22 -12.75 -6.47
N LEU A 159 11.15 -13.83 -5.68
CA LEU A 159 11.80 -15.11 -6.03
C LEU A 159 11.06 -15.90 -7.11
N GLY A 160 9.77 -15.62 -7.32
CA GLY A 160 8.93 -16.24 -8.33
C GLY A 160 8.03 -17.33 -7.76
N PHE A 161 6.75 -17.30 -8.15
CA PHE A 161 5.72 -18.26 -7.72
C PHE A 161 5.97 -19.69 -8.19
N ASP A 162 6.82 -19.90 -9.21
CA ASP A 162 7.21 -21.23 -9.70
C ASP A 162 7.92 -22.08 -8.63
N ASN A 163 8.47 -21.44 -7.59
CA ASN A 163 9.06 -22.13 -6.46
C ASN A 163 8.03 -22.74 -5.50
N VAL A 164 6.76 -22.34 -5.59
CA VAL A 164 5.68 -22.90 -4.77
C VAL A 164 5.20 -24.20 -5.38
N LYS A 165 5.44 -25.31 -4.68
CA LYS A 165 4.96 -26.62 -5.13
C LYS A 165 3.46 -26.76 -4.91
N SER A 166 2.75 -27.20 -5.94
CA SER A 166 1.34 -27.59 -5.80
C SER A 166 1.23 -28.80 -4.89
N ALA A 167 0.42 -28.69 -3.84
CA ALA A 167 0.12 -29.76 -2.91
C ALA A 167 -1.37 -29.73 -2.55
N LEU A 168 -1.97 -30.91 -2.36
CA LEU A 168 -3.33 -31.01 -1.84
C LEU A 168 -3.32 -30.64 -0.34
N PRO A 169 -4.37 -29.96 0.15
CA PRO A 169 -4.48 -29.67 1.57
C PRO A 169 -4.58 -30.98 2.36
N LEU A 170 -3.77 -31.11 3.40
CA LEU A 170 -3.90 -32.19 4.37
C LEU A 170 -5.04 -31.84 5.31
N MET A 171 -6.13 -32.62 5.23
CA MET A 171 -7.26 -32.49 6.13
C MET A 171 -7.65 -33.86 6.68
N GLU A 172 -8.08 -33.89 7.94
CA GLU A 172 -8.75 -35.07 8.48
C GLU A 172 -10.08 -35.26 7.75
N THR A 173 -10.36 -36.50 7.37
CA THR A 173 -11.59 -36.83 6.65
C THR A 173 -12.75 -36.76 7.64
N THR A 174 -13.63 -35.78 7.46
CA THR A 174 -14.89 -35.71 8.20
C THR A 174 -16.00 -36.28 7.34
N ILE A 175 -16.88 -37.08 7.95
CA ILE A 175 -18.08 -37.57 7.26
C ILE A 175 -19.08 -36.42 7.28
N GLY A 176 -19.13 -35.66 6.18
CA GLY A 176 -20.18 -34.67 5.97
C GLY A 176 -21.53 -35.38 5.82
N GLN A 177 -22.51 -35.00 6.64
CA GLN A 177 -23.87 -35.50 6.54
C GLN A 177 -24.81 -34.38 6.10
N ARG A 178 -25.67 -34.67 5.12
CA ARG A 178 -26.77 -33.79 4.75
C ARG A 178 -27.82 -33.75 5.85
N SER A 179 -28.49 -32.61 6.01
CA SER A 179 -29.64 -32.54 6.90
C SER A 179 -30.76 -33.47 6.42
N LEU A 180 -31.67 -33.84 7.32
CA LEU A 180 -32.85 -34.64 6.98
C LEU A 180 -33.72 -33.94 5.91
N GLU A 181 -33.81 -32.61 5.96
CA GLU A 181 -34.57 -31.81 4.99
C GLU A 181 -33.91 -31.83 3.61
N ASP A 182 -32.58 -31.66 3.54
CA ASP A 182 -31.83 -31.74 2.28
C ASP A 182 -31.93 -33.11 1.62
N ASN A 183 -31.94 -34.18 2.42
CA ASN A 183 -32.14 -35.53 1.90
C ASN A 183 -33.55 -35.70 1.32
N LYS A 184 -34.59 -35.19 2.00
CA LYS A 184 -35.96 -35.23 1.47
C LYS A 184 -36.09 -34.44 0.17
N LEU A 185 -35.51 -33.24 0.11
CA LEU A 185 -35.53 -32.41 -1.09
C LEU A 185 -34.81 -33.07 -2.27
N ASN A 186 -33.66 -33.72 -2.04
CA ASN A 186 -32.97 -34.44 -3.10
C ASN A 186 -33.76 -35.65 -3.59
N VAL A 187 -34.39 -36.43 -2.70
CA VAL A 187 -35.26 -37.54 -3.12
C VAL A 187 -36.43 -37.05 -3.98
N ILE A 188 -37.02 -35.91 -3.63
CA ILE A 188 -38.10 -35.30 -4.43
C ILE A 188 -37.55 -34.82 -5.79
N ARG A 189 -36.36 -34.20 -5.82
CA ARG A 189 -35.72 -33.76 -7.07
C ARG A 189 -35.35 -34.92 -7.99
N ASP A 190 -34.85 -36.03 -7.46
CA ASP A 190 -34.45 -37.19 -8.26
C ASP A 190 -35.67 -37.95 -8.83
N TYR A 191 -36.86 -37.76 -8.22
CA TYR A 191 -38.10 -38.42 -8.65
C TYR A 191 -38.88 -37.61 -9.72
N LEU A 192 -38.72 -36.28 -9.75
CA LEU A 192 -39.35 -35.38 -10.72
C LEU A 192 -38.53 -35.27 -12.02
#